data_AF-T0J428-F1
#
_entry.id   AF-T0J428-F1
#
_cell.length_a   1.000
_cell.length_b   1.000
_cell.length_c   1.000
_cell.angle_alpha   90.00
_cell.angle_beta   90.00
_cell.angle_gamma   90.00
#
_symmetry.space_group_name_H-M   'P 1'
#
loop_
_entity.id
_entity.type
_entity.pdbx_description
1 polymer ?
#
loop_
_entity_poly.entity_id
_entity_poly.type
_entity_poly.pdbx_seq_one_letter_code
_entity_poly.pdbx_strand_id
1 'polypeptide(L)'
;MGGRESFLFSVLLLVACAQKAPSAAGDAAVSPNRDAPAEMAGVMAPPGDPEEAIRSEFAHVERRGTAEAYALFAERHPGHPLAKEAARRAAALRRGNP
;
A
#
# COMPACT_ATOMS: atom_id res chain seq x y z
N MET A 1 -7.21 -32.67 10.66
CA MET A 1 -7.29 -31.72 9.54
C MET A 1 -8.08 -30.51 10.01
N GLY A 2 -7.40 -29.38 10.26
CA GLY A 2 -7.99 -28.17 10.84
C GLY A 2 -8.74 -27.36 9.79
N GLY A 3 -10.05 -27.20 9.97
CA GLY A 3 -10.87 -26.23 9.25
C GLY A 3 -11.09 -25.01 10.12
N ARG A 4 -10.58 -23.85 9.70
CA ARG A 4 -10.88 -22.54 10.28
C ARG A 4 -10.34 -21.41 9.40
N GLU A 5 -10.78 -21.35 8.15
CA GLU A 5 -10.32 -20.31 7.21
C GLU A 5 -11.49 -19.82 6.33
N SER A 6 -12.66 -19.63 6.91
CA SER A 6 -13.80 -19.00 6.24
C SER A 6 -14.51 -18.13 7.25
N PHE A 7 -14.97 -16.94 6.85
CA PHE A 7 -15.53 -15.87 7.70
C PHE A 7 -14.41 -15.15 8.47
N LEU A 8 -13.86 -14.03 7.98
CA LEU A 8 -14.42 -12.68 8.17
C LEU A 8 -13.94 -11.73 7.05
N PHE A 9 -14.43 -11.97 5.83
CA PHE A 9 -14.38 -11.00 4.73
C PHE A 9 -15.57 -10.03 4.89
N SER A 10 -15.51 -9.08 5.83
CA SER A 10 -16.34 -7.86 5.86
C SER A 10 -16.23 -7.14 7.21
N VAL A 11 -15.46 -6.06 7.26
CA VAL A 11 -15.94 -4.77 7.79
C VAL A 11 -15.27 -3.68 6.97
N LEU A 12 -15.98 -3.27 5.92
CA LEU A 12 -15.83 -1.96 5.32
C LEU A 12 -16.34 -0.93 6.34
N LEU A 13 -15.48 -0.05 6.84
CA LEU A 13 -15.92 1.17 7.52
C LEU A 13 -15.17 2.41 7.00
N LEU A 14 -15.85 3.05 6.03
CA LEU A 14 -15.95 4.48 5.76
C LEU A 14 -15.09 5.43 6.62
N VAL A 15 -14.11 6.08 6.00
CA VAL A 15 -13.66 7.42 6.39
C VAL A 15 -14.31 8.42 5.43
N ALA A 16 -15.29 9.16 5.93
CA ALA A 16 -15.98 10.21 5.18
C ALA A 16 -15.55 11.61 5.65
N CYS A 17 -15.29 12.46 4.65
CA CYS A 17 -15.38 13.94 4.64
C CYS A 17 -14.26 14.78 5.28
N ALA A 18 -13.37 15.32 4.43
CA ALA A 18 -12.99 16.73 4.44
C ALA A 18 -12.48 17.18 3.06
N GLN A 19 -13.40 17.71 2.27
CA GLN A 19 -13.18 18.46 1.04
C GLN A 19 -12.51 19.81 1.32
N LYS A 20 -11.34 20.07 0.73
CA LYS A 20 -10.80 21.44 0.57
C LYS A 20 -10.53 21.68 -0.91
N ALA A 21 -11.25 22.65 -1.47
CA ALA A 21 -11.26 23.00 -2.88
C ALA A 21 -9.90 23.53 -3.40
N PRO A 22 -9.64 23.43 -4.72
CA PRO A 22 -8.39 23.81 -5.37
C PRO A 22 -8.43 25.25 -5.94
N SER A 23 -7.32 25.98 -5.91
CA SER A 23 -7.03 27.07 -6.86
C SER A 23 -5.62 27.65 -6.71
N ALA A 24 -4.85 27.52 -7.79
CA ALA A 24 -3.84 28.43 -8.36
C ALA A 24 -2.84 27.54 -9.12
N ALA A 25 -3.09 27.25 -10.39
CA ALA A 25 -2.65 28.05 -11.53
C ALA A 25 -1.11 28.20 -11.55
N GLY A 26 -0.49 27.40 -12.42
CA GLY A 26 0.94 27.37 -12.69
C GLY A 26 1.18 26.56 -13.97
N ASP A 27 0.63 27.06 -15.08
CA ASP A 27 0.94 26.64 -16.44
C ASP A 27 2.43 26.84 -16.73
N ALA A 28 3.13 25.77 -17.13
CA ALA A 28 4.28 25.87 -18.04
C ALA A 28 4.66 24.50 -18.63
N ALA A 29 4.49 24.40 -19.94
CA ALA A 29 5.28 23.63 -20.90
C ALA A 29 5.05 22.09 -21.03
N VAL A 30 4.13 21.73 -21.95
CA VAL A 30 4.39 20.98 -23.22
C VAL A 30 5.76 20.28 -23.28
N SER A 31 5.91 18.98 -23.58
CA SER A 31 5.18 18.15 -24.55
C SER A 31 5.49 16.65 -24.31
N PRO A 32 4.52 15.73 -24.28
CA PRO A 32 4.76 14.36 -24.69
C PRO A 32 4.24 14.19 -26.10
N ASN A 33 5.15 13.79 -26.98
CA ASN A 33 4.94 13.39 -28.36
C ASN A 33 3.61 12.64 -28.54
N ARG A 34 2.58 13.30 -29.10
CA ARG A 34 1.28 12.69 -29.43
C ARG A 34 1.34 12.16 -30.85
N ASP A 35 1.84 10.94 -30.98
CA ASP A 35 1.55 10.08 -32.12
C ASP A 35 1.11 8.72 -31.60
N ALA A 36 -0.16 8.62 -31.23
CA ALA A 36 -0.90 7.36 -31.26
C ALA A 36 -2.38 7.69 -31.49
N PRO A 37 -3.02 7.13 -32.54
CA PRO A 37 -4.39 7.45 -32.86
C PRO A 37 -5.32 6.83 -31.81
N ALA A 38 -6.37 7.58 -31.47
CA ALA A 38 -7.55 7.05 -30.83
C ALA A 38 -8.09 5.90 -31.69
N GLU A 39 -8.32 4.74 -31.07
CA GLU A 39 -9.47 3.84 -31.29
C GLU A 39 -9.16 2.48 -30.63
N MET A 40 -10.09 2.01 -29.78
CA MET A 40 -10.28 0.62 -29.34
C MET A 40 -9.68 0.16 -27.98
N ALA A 41 -10.61 -0.01 -27.02
CA ALA A 41 -10.63 -1.04 -25.97
C ALA A 41 -9.54 -1.03 -24.86
N GLY A 42 -9.94 -0.55 -23.68
CA GLY A 42 -9.71 -1.27 -22.41
C GLY A 42 -8.28 -1.69 -22.07
N VAL A 43 -7.27 -0.84 -22.27
CA VAL A 43 -5.90 -1.13 -21.82
C VAL A 43 -5.79 -0.80 -20.34
N MET A 44 -6.06 -1.78 -19.48
CA MET A 44 -5.71 -1.70 -18.06
C MET A 44 -4.21 -1.48 -17.98
N ALA A 45 -3.77 -0.42 -17.27
CA ALA A 45 -2.34 -0.12 -17.12
C ALA A 45 -1.61 -1.39 -16.66
N PRO A 46 -0.41 -1.69 -17.20
CA PRO A 46 0.33 -2.87 -16.80
C PRO A 46 0.56 -2.85 -15.29
N PRO A 47 0.49 -4.01 -14.60
CA PRO A 47 0.79 -4.06 -13.18
C PRO A 47 2.21 -3.54 -12.98
N GLY A 48 2.37 -2.57 -12.07
CA GLY A 48 3.68 -2.02 -11.73
C GLY A 48 4.62 -3.08 -11.15
N ASP A 49 5.87 -2.68 -10.90
CA ASP A 49 6.86 -3.57 -10.30
C ASP A 49 6.39 -4.05 -8.92
N PRO A 50 6.22 -5.37 -8.70
CA PRO A 50 5.71 -5.89 -7.44
C PRO A 50 6.64 -5.58 -6.27
N GLU A 51 7.95 -5.55 -6.51
CA GLU A 51 8.93 -5.23 -5.48
C GLU A 51 8.81 -3.76 -5.04
N GLU A 52 8.61 -2.83 -5.97
CA GLU A 52 8.33 -1.43 -5.66
C GLU A 52 7.07 -1.26 -4.83
N ALA A 53 6.00 -2.00 -5.14
CA ALA A 53 4.77 -1.98 -4.36
C ALA A 53 5.01 -2.44 -2.91
N ILE A 54 5.78 -3.53 -2.72
CA ILE A 54 6.15 -4.05 -1.39
C ILE A 54 6.98 -3.03 -0.62
N ARG A 55 7.98 -2.39 -1.27
CA ARG A 55 8.80 -1.34 -0.65
C ARG A 55 7.97 -0.13 -0.22
N SER A 56 7.07 0.32 -1.09
CA SER A 56 6.18 1.45 -0.79
C SER A 56 5.30 1.12 0.42
N GLU A 57 4.69 -0.06 0.44
CA GLU A 57 3.89 -0.52 1.57
C GLU A 57 4.71 -0.58 2.87
N PHE A 58 5.94 -1.10 2.83
CA PHE A 58 6.82 -1.11 4.01
C PHE A 58 7.10 0.31 4.51
N ALA A 59 7.35 1.27 3.61
CA ALA A 59 7.52 2.66 3.99
C ALA A 59 6.26 3.25 4.65
N HIS A 60 5.05 2.84 4.23
CA HIS A 60 3.80 3.22 4.91
C HIS A 60 3.73 2.63 6.32
N VAL A 61 4.17 1.38 6.50
CA VAL A 61 4.24 0.71 7.80
C VAL A 61 5.25 1.40 8.73
N GLU A 62 6.41 1.79 8.20
CA GLU A 62 7.41 2.55 8.96
C GLU A 62 6.86 3.87 9.48
N ARG A 63 6.08 4.59 8.65
CA ARG A 63 5.43 5.84 9.08
C ARG A 63 4.38 5.64 10.17
N ARG A 64 3.70 4.48 10.19
CA ARG A 64 2.76 4.14 11.28
C ARG A 64 3.51 3.81 12.56
N GLY A 65 4.62 3.09 12.46
CA GLY A 65 5.52 2.83 13.59
C GLY A 65 4.93 1.96 14.71
N THR A 66 3.80 1.27 14.48
CA THR A 66 3.15 0.42 15.49
C THR A 66 3.51 -1.06 15.30
N ALA A 67 3.51 -1.83 16.40
CA ALA A 67 3.82 -3.25 16.35
C ALA A 67 2.83 -4.04 15.48
N GLU A 68 1.56 -3.62 15.49
CA GLU A 68 0.47 -4.23 14.73
C GLU A 68 0.65 -4.01 13.23
N ALA A 69 1.05 -2.79 12.81
CA ALA A 69 1.29 -2.49 11.41
C ALA A 69 2.45 -3.31 10.85
N TYR A 70 3.54 -3.43 11.62
CA TYR A 70 4.68 -4.27 11.24
C TYR A 70 4.32 -5.76 11.20
N ALA A 71 3.53 -6.26 12.15
CA ALA A 71 3.12 -7.66 12.16
C ALA A 71 2.24 -8.01 10.96
N LEU A 72 1.24 -7.17 10.65
CA LEU A 72 0.35 -7.37 9.51
C LEU A 72 1.12 -7.38 8.18
N PHE A 73 2.14 -6.52 8.04
CA PHE A 73 3.01 -6.54 6.87
C PHE A 73 3.79 -7.84 6.75
N ALA A 74 4.33 -8.35 7.87
CA ALA A 74 5.07 -9.61 7.88
C ALA A 74 4.19 -10.81 7.49
N GLU A 75 2.92 -10.81 7.92
CA GLU A 75 1.94 -11.83 7.59
C GLU A 75 1.53 -11.81 6.11
N ARG A 76 1.45 -10.61 5.50
CA ARG A 76 1.07 -10.45 4.09
C ARG A 76 2.16 -10.86 3.11
N HIS A 77 3.43 -10.68 3.48
CA HIS A 77 4.59 -10.91 2.60
C HIS A 77 5.51 -12.02 3.13
N PRO A 78 5.00 -13.23 3.38
CA PRO A 78 5.79 -14.30 3.96
C PRO A 78 6.98 -14.65 3.06
N GLY A 79 8.16 -14.80 3.66
CA GLY A 79 9.41 -15.10 2.92
C GLY A 79 10.13 -13.87 2.34
N HIS A 80 9.53 -12.68 2.36
CA HIS A 80 10.19 -11.47 1.90
C HIS A 80 11.22 -10.96 2.94
N PRO A 81 12.41 -10.45 2.53
CA PRO A 81 13.39 -9.90 3.46
C PRO A 81 12.84 -8.76 4.35
N LEU A 82 12.02 -7.87 3.79
CA LEU A 82 11.38 -6.80 4.56
C LEU A 82 10.34 -7.34 5.56
N ALA A 83 9.70 -8.47 5.29
CA ALA A 83 8.78 -9.10 6.25
C ALA A 83 9.52 -9.62 7.48
N LYS A 84 10.72 -10.20 7.29
CA LYS A 84 11.59 -10.61 8.41
C LYS A 84 11.99 -9.41 9.28
N GLU A 85 12.32 -8.28 8.66
CA GLU A 85 12.63 -7.05 9.39
C GLU A 85 11.39 -6.48 10.09
N ALA A 86 10.23 -6.46 9.43
CA ALA A 86 8.96 -6.07 10.03
C ALA A 86 8.65 -6.90 11.29
N ALA A 87 8.79 -8.23 11.20
CA ALA A 87 8.60 -9.12 12.34
C ALA A 87 9.56 -8.80 13.51
N ARG A 88 10.83 -8.50 13.21
CA ARG A 88 11.80 -8.07 14.23
C ARG A 88 11.38 -6.77 14.91
N ARG A 89 10.97 -5.77 14.13
CA ARG A 89 10.54 -4.47 14.65
C ARG A 89 9.26 -4.57 15.46
N ALA A 90 8.28 -5.36 15.00
CA ALA A 90 7.07 -5.66 15.76
C ALA A 90 7.41 -6.28 17.13
N ALA A 91 8.30 -7.27 17.16
CA ALA A 91 8.73 -7.89 18.41
C ALA A 91 9.49 -6.92 19.32
N ALA A 92 10.33 -6.03 18.76
CA ALA A 92 11.05 -5.02 19.53
C ALA A 92 10.10 -4.01 20.18
N LEU A 93 9.14 -3.49 19.42
CA LEU A 93 8.14 -2.54 19.92
C LEU A 93 7.29 -3.15 21.05
N ARG A 94 6.86 -4.41 20.92
CA ARG A 94 6.11 -5.10 21.99
C ARG A 94 6.91 -5.32 23.27
N ARG A 95 8.24 -5.41 23.18
CA ARG A 95 9.10 -5.52 24.36
C ARG A 95 9.37 -4.17 25.03
N GLY A 96 9.32 -3.08 24.27
CA GLY A 96 9.60 -1.72 24.74
C GLY A 96 8.37 -0.87 25.04
N ASN A 97 7.17 -1.37 24.73
CA ASN A 97 5.89 -0.74 25.04
C ASN A 97 5.33 -1.39 26.33
N PRO A 98 5.45 -0.75 27.52
CA PRO A 98 4.73 -1.23 28.71
C PRO A 98 3.22 -1.10 28.54
#